data_AF-A0A8B9MVY5-F1
#
_entry.id   AF-A0A8B9MVY5-F1
#
_cell.length_a   1.000
_cell.length_b   1.000
_cell.length_c   1.000
_cell.angle_alpha   90.00
_cell.angle_beta   90.00
_cell.angle_gamma   90.00
#
_symmetry.space_group_name_H-M   'P 1'
#
loop_
_entity.id
_entity.type
_entity.pdbx_description
1 polymer ?
#
loop_
_entity_poly.entity_id
_entity_poly.type
_entity_poly.pdbx_seq_one_letter_code
_entity_poly.pdbx_strand_id
1 'polypeptide(L)'
;MVGLMWRSIDHPGKLIFAPDLVLDRDEGKCVEGILEIFDMLLAMTSRFRELKLQHKEYLCVKAMILLNSSEYVVDSDTHQISLENGEKLHHLLNVVTDALVWVIAKSGIPSQQQTTRLANLLMLLSHVRHASNKGMEHLLSMKCKNVVPVYDLLLEMLNAHTLRGQRKPPVTHPEFGPLEQMETGDSLQNGAAQ
;
A
#
# COMPACT_ATOMS: atom_id res chain seq x y z
N MET A 1 -3.51 2.90 -9.93
CA MET A 1 -4.77 2.44 -9.29
C MET A 1 -5.69 3.58 -8.83
N VAL A 2 -5.22 4.57 -8.05
CA VAL A 2 -6.10 5.66 -7.55
C VAL A 2 -6.86 6.43 -8.64
N GLY A 3 -6.23 6.64 -9.81
CA GLY A 3 -6.89 7.27 -10.96
C GLY A 3 -8.02 6.42 -11.57
N LEU A 4 -7.87 5.10 -11.57
CA LEU A 4 -8.93 4.18 -12.03
C LEU A 4 -10.15 4.28 -11.10
N MET A 5 -9.93 4.24 -9.79
CA MET A 5 -11.01 4.36 -8.80
C MET A 5 -11.73 5.70 -8.89
N TRP A 6 -10.98 6.79 -9.07
CA TRP A 6 -11.56 8.13 -9.25
C TRP A 6 -12.46 8.21 -10.50
N ARG A 7 -12.01 7.69 -11.65
CA ARG A 7 -12.82 7.65 -12.88
C ARG A 7 -14.06 6.76 -12.76
N SER A 8 -14.05 5.82 -11.81
CA SER A 8 -15.12 4.83 -11.63
C SER A 8 -16.10 5.21 -10.52
N ILE A 9 -15.93 6.37 -9.88
CA ILE A 9 -16.66 6.74 -8.66
C ILE A 9 -18.19 6.75 -8.86
N ASP A 10 -18.63 7.22 -10.02
CA ASP A 10 -20.04 7.36 -10.42
C ASP A 10 -20.59 6.12 -11.15
N HIS A 11 -19.82 5.03 -11.19
CA HIS A 11 -20.19 3.79 -11.89
C HIS A 11 -20.17 2.59 -10.92
N PRO A 12 -21.20 2.41 -10.07
CA PRO A 12 -21.26 1.30 -9.12
C PRO A 12 -21.10 -0.06 -9.80
N GLY A 13 -20.24 -0.91 -9.23
CA GLY A 13 -19.99 -2.27 -9.72
C GLY A 13 -19.10 -2.36 -10.97
N LYS A 14 -18.62 -1.24 -11.50
CA LYS A 14 -17.80 -1.19 -12.72
C LYS A 14 -16.49 -0.44 -12.49
N LEU A 15 -15.46 -0.80 -13.26
CA LEU A 15 -14.17 -0.14 -13.32
C LEU A 15 -13.94 0.45 -14.73
N ILE A 16 -13.69 1.76 -14.79
CA ILE A 16 -13.50 2.51 -16.03
C ILE A 16 -12.00 2.61 -16.34
N PHE A 17 -11.47 1.60 -17.04
CA PHE A 17 -10.06 1.56 -17.45
C PHE A 17 -9.76 2.64 -18.49
N ALA A 18 -10.63 2.75 -19.49
CA ALA A 18 -10.62 3.78 -20.53
C ALA A 18 -12.08 4.09 -20.96
N PRO A 19 -12.36 5.17 -21.73
CA PRO A 19 -13.72 5.50 -22.18
C PRO A 19 -14.43 4.35 -22.94
N ASP A 20 -13.65 3.52 -23.62
CA ASP A 20 -14.05 2.36 -24.42
C ASP A 20 -13.76 1.02 -23.74
N LEU A 21 -13.19 1.03 -22.52
CA LEU A 21 -12.88 -0.17 -21.75
C LEU A 21 -13.45 -0.03 -20.33
N VAL A 22 -14.71 -0.44 -20.21
CA VAL A 22 -15.45 -0.51 -18.94
C VAL A 22 -15.64 -1.97 -18.62
N LEU A 23 -15.17 -2.39 -17.44
CA LEU A 23 -15.28 -3.78 -17.01
C LEU A 23 -16.12 -3.87 -15.75
N ASP A 24 -17.00 -4.86 -15.68
CA ASP A 24 -17.63 -5.31 -14.45
C ASP A 24 -16.91 -6.51 -13.84
N ARG A 25 -17.42 -6.96 -12.69
CA ARG A 25 -16.83 -8.08 -11.95
C ARG A 25 -16.87 -9.40 -12.72
N ASP A 26 -17.91 -9.63 -13.53
CA ASP A 26 -18.06 -10.87 -14.28
C ASP A 26 -17.07 -10.92 -15.45
N GLU A 27 -16.88 -9.80 -16.14
CA GLU A 27 -15.85 -9.65 -17.17
C GLU A 27 -14.44 -9.84 -16.59
N GLY A 28 -14.20 -9.41 -15.34
CA GLY A 28 -12.93 -9.64 -14.65
C GLY A 28 -12.56 -11.12 -14.46
N LYS A 29 -13.51 -12.05 -14.53
CA LYS A 29 -13.25 -13.50 -14.34
C LYS A 29 -12.39 -14.13 -15.44
N CYS A 30 -12.22 -13.44 -16.58
CA CYS A 30 -11.44 -13.97 -17.70
C CYS A 30 -9.93 -14.10 -17.40
N VAL A 31 -9.41 -13.43 -16.36
CA VAL A 31 -8.00 -13.50 -15.97
C VAL A 31 -7.87 -14.19 -14.61
N GLU A 32 -7.10 -15.27 -14.56
CA GLU A 32 -6.85 -16.03 -13.33
C GLU A 32 -6.20 -15.13 -12.25
N GLY A 33 -6.78 -15.07 -11.05
CA GLY A 33 -6.21 -14.36 -9.91
C GLY A 33 -6.45 -12.85 -9.87
N ILE A 34 -7.04 -12.23 -10.91
CA ILE A 34 -7.32 -10.79 -10.90
C ILE A 34 -8.49 -10.40 -9.99
N LEU A 35 -9.41 -11.35 -9.70
CA LEU A 35 -10.67 -11.05 -9.01
C LEU A 35 -10.47 -10.47 -7.61
N GLU A 36 -9.45 -10.92 -6.88
CA GLU A 36 -9.13 -10.33 -5.57
C GLU A 36 -8.82 -8.84 -5.70
N ILE A 37 -8.00 -8.47 -6.69
CA ILE A 37 -7.64 -7.07 -6.98
C ILE A 37 -8.85 -6.29 -7.48
N PHE A 38 -9.67 -6.89 -8.32
CA PHE A 38 -10.89 -6.28 -8.83
C PHE A 38 -11.86 -5.95 -7.69
N ASP A 39 -12.08 -6.89 -6.78
CA ASP A 39 -12.94 -6.72 -5.60
C ASP A 39 -12.38 -5.64 -4.66
N MET A 40 -11.06 -5.62 -4.43
CA MET A 40 -10.41 -4.53 -3.68
C MET A 40 -10.64 -3.16 -4.32
N LEU A 41 -10.49 -3.05 -5.65
CA LEU A 41 -10.71 -1.80 -6.38
C LEU A 41 -12.16 -1.34 -6.35
N LEU A 42 -13.12 -2.26 -6.49
CA LEU A 42 -14.55 -1.94 -6.37
C LEU A 42 -14.91 -1.47 -4.95
N ALA A 43 -14.42 -2.16 -3.92
CA ALA A 43 -14.65 -1.80 -2.53
C ALA A 43 -14.08 -0.40 -2.20
N MET A 44 -12.84 -0.12 -2.61
CA MET A 44 -12.23 1.21 -2.42
C MET A 44 -12.96 2.30 -3.22
N THR A 45 -13.42 2.00 -4.45
CA THR A 45 -14.23 2.94 -5.24
C THR A 45 -15.56 3.24 -4.55
N SER A 46 -16.20 2.23 -3.91
CA SER A 46 -17.36 2.46 -3.06
C SER A 46 -17.04 3.39 -1.90
N ARG A 47 -15.91 3.18 -1.24
CA ARG A 47 -15.46 4.04 -0.14
C ARG A 47 -15.25 5.49 -0.58
N PHE A 48 -14.71 5.72 -1.77
CA PHE A 48 -14.55 7.07 -2.32
C PHE A 48 -15.91 7.77 -2.49
N ARG A 49 -16.90 7.03 -3.01
CA ARG A 49 -18.28 7.51 -3.20
C ARG A 49 -18.97 7.79 -1.86
N GLU A 50 -18.85 6.90 -0.87
CA GLU A 50 -19.39 7.08 0.48
C GLU A 50 -18.84 8.34 1.15
N LEU A 51 -17.54 8.60 1.00
CA LEU A 51 -16.88 9.78 1.53
C LEU A 51 -17.25 11.07 0.78
N LYS A 52 -17.96 10.95 -0.35
CA LYS A 52 -18.22 12.04 -1.30
C LYS A 52 -16.92 12.79 -1.60
N LEU A 53 -15.89 12.03 -1.98
CA LEU A 53 -14.54 12.55 -2.16
C LEU A 53 -14.55 13.71 -3.16
N GLN A 54 -14.07 14.87 -2.72
CA GLN A 54 -14.03 16.06 -3.58
C GLN A 54 -12.79 16.03 -4.46
N HIS A 55 -12.86 16.67 -5.63
CA HIS A 55 -11.74 16.67 -6.57
C HIS A 55 -10.45 17.24 -5.96
N LYS A 56 -10.55 18.32 -5.18
CA LYS A 56 -9.39 18.93 -4.51
C LYS A 56 -8.74 17.99 -3.49
N GLU A 57 -9.55 17.23 -2.74
CA GLU A 57 -9.05 16.24 -1.78
C GLU A 57 -8.39 15.06 -2.49
N TYR A 58 -9.00 14.60 -3.59
CA TYR A 58 -8.42 13.57 -4.45
C TYR A 58 -7.03 13.98 -4.97
N LEU A 59 -6.83 15.24 -5.38
CA LEU A 59 -5.53 15.72 -5.83
C LEU A 59 -4.49 15.69 -4.71
N CYS A 60 -4.86 16.10 -3.49
CA CYS A 60 -3.99 15.99 -2.31
C CYS A 60 -3.63 14.53 -2.03
N VAL A 61 -4.62 13.63 -1.96
CA VAL A 61 -4.38 12.18 -1.72
C VAL A 61 -3.47 11.59 -2.81
N LYS A 62 -3.68 11.96 -4.08
CA LYS A 62 -2.84 11.52 -5.20
C LYS A 62 -1.39 12.00 -5.05
N ALA A 63 -1.19 13.25 -4.63
CA ALA A 63 0.14 13.79 -4.34
C ALA A 63 0.78 13.08 -3.13
N MET A 64 0.02 12.85 -2.05
CA MET A 64 0.51 12.11 -0.89
C MET A 64 0.92 10.68 -1.24
N ILE A 65 0.19 9.97 -2.10
CA ILE A 65 0.59 8.63 -2.59
C ILE A 65 1.96 8.70 -3.26
N LEU A 66 2.18 9.68 -4.15
CA LEU A 66 3.47 9.85 -4.83
C LEU A 66 4.59 10.09 -3.82
N LEU A 67 4.40 11.04 -2.91
CA LEU A 67 5.43 11.48 -1.94
C LEU A 67 5.69 10.44 -0.83
N ASN A 68 4.66 9.70 -0.40
CA ASN A 68 4.75 8.70 0.66
C ASN A 68 5.19 7.32 0.15
N SER A 69 5.28 7.11 -1.16
CA SER A 69 5.69 5.82 -1.75
C SER A 69 7.21 5.57 -1.73
N SER A 70 8.01 6.57 -1.35
CA SER A 70 9.46 6.43 -1.25
C SER A 70 9.85 5.76 0.07
N GLU A 71 10.23 4.49 0.02
CA GLU A 71 11.04 3.86 1.07
C GLU A 71 12.49 4.31 0.86
N TYR A 72 13.06 5.03 1.83
CA TYR A 72 14.44 5.51 1.78
C TYR A 72 15.39 4.31 1.79
N VAL A 73 15.97 4.00 0.63
CA VAL A 73 17.11 3.09 0.54
C VAL A 73 18.32 3.87 1.03
N VAL A 74 18.75 3.58 2.25
CA VAL A 74 19.99 4.11 2.80
C VAL A 74 21.14 3.31 2.20
N ASP A 75 21.84 3.89 1.23
CA ASP A 75 23.13 3.37 0.76
C ASP A 75 24.25 4.12 1.47
N SER A 76 25.23 3.36 1.99
CA SER A 76 26.22 3.79 2.99
C SER A 76 27.09 4.98 2.54
N ASP A 77 27.27 5.14 1.23
CA ASP A 77 28.18 6.13 0.65
C ASP A 77 27.49 7.47 0.29
N THR A 78 26.15 7.55 0.40
CA THR A 78 25.35 8.75 0.02
C THR A 78 24.43 9.21 1.16
N HIS A 79 24.81 8.95 2.41
CA HIS A 79 24.01 9.26 3.60
C HIS A 79 23.55 10.72 3.65
N GLN A 80 24.43 11.67 3.38
CA GLN A 80 24.16 13.10 3.59
C GLN A 80 23.17 13.68 2.56
N ILE A 81 23.28 13.29 1.29
CA ILE A 81 22.37 13.71 0.22
C ILE A 81 21.01 13.00 0.37
N SER A 82 20.98 11.74 0.82
CA SER A 82 19.74 11.00 1.08
C SER A 82 18.95 11.59 2.26
N LEU A 83 19.66 12.05 3.30
CA LEU A 83 19.07 12.75 4.46
C LEU A 83 18.45 14.11 4.07
N GLU A 84 19.18 14.97 3.35
CA GLU A 84 18.68 16.28 2.91
C GLU A 84 17.46 16.15 1.98
N ASN A 85 17.49 15.18 1.06
CA ASN A 85 16.36 14.89 0.19
C ASN A 85 15.16 14.33 0.97
N GLY A 86 15.42 13.57 2.04
CA GLY A 86 14.37 13.09 2.93
C GLY A 86 13.70 14.20 3.72
N GLU A 87 14.45 15.18 4.20
CA GLU A 87 13.90 16.36 4.88
C GLU A 87 13.03 17.19 3.93
N LYS A 88 13.51 17.44 2.71
CA LYS A 88 12.72 18.14 1.66
C LYS A 88 11.44 17.38 1.31
N LEU A 89 11.50 16.05 1.21
CA LEU A 89 10.34 15.22 0.91
C LEU A 89 9.31 15.23 2.06
N HIS A 90 9.76 15.13 3.31
CA HIS A 90 8.89 15.27 4.48
C HIS A 90 8.27 16.67 4.55
N HIS A 91 9.05 17.72 4.26
CA HIS A 91 8.54 19.08 4.20
C HIS A 91 7.43 19.20 3.14
N LEU A 92 7.64 18.65 1.95
CA LEU A 92 6.62 18.67 0.90
C LEU A 92 5.37 17.86 1.29
N LEU A 93 5.53 16.72 1.97
CA LEU A 93 4.40 15.95 2.50
C LEU A 93 3.62 16.74 3.54
N ASN A 94 4.30 17.49 4.42
CA ASN A 94 3.66 18.37 5.40
C ASN A 94 2.87 19.48 4.69
N VAL A 95 3.46 20.14 3.69
CA VAL A 95 2.77 21.18 2.90
C VAL A 95 1.52 20.63 2.21
N VAL A 96 1.57 19.41 1.66
CA VAL A 96 0.42 18.76 1.04
C VAL A 96 -0.63 18.36 2.09
N THR A 97 -0.20 17.99 3.29
CA THR A 97 -1.09 17.69 4.43
C THR A 97 -1.81 18.95 4.89
N ASP A 98 -1.11 20.07 5.03
CA ASP A 98 -1.69 21.38 5.37
C ASP A 98 -2.67 21.84 4.30
N ALA A 99 -2.33 21.67 3.03
CA ALA A 99 -3.23 21.94 1.91
C ALA A 99 -4.50 21.07 1.99
N LEU A 100 -4.38 19.79 2.33
CA LEU A 100 -5.53 18.91 2.51
C LEU A 100 -6.43 19.36 3.68
N VAL A 101 -5.83 19.71 4.83
CA VAL A 101 -6.56 20.28 5.97
C VAL A 101 -7.31 21.55 5.58
N TRP A 102 -6.64 22.44 4.84
CA TRP A 102 -7.27 23.66 4.33
C TRP A 102 -8.43 23.37 3.36
N VAL A 103 -8.27 22.41 2.44
CA VAL A 103 -9.35 21.97 1.54
C VAL A 103 -10.54 21.42 2.33
N ILE A 104 -10.32 20.60 3.35
CA ILE A 104 -11.36 20.06 4.22
C ILE A 104 -12.11 21.21 4.93
N ALA A 105 -11.38 22.15 5.50
CA ALA A 105 -11.96 23.30 6.19
C ALA A 105 -12.82 24.18 5.26
N LYS A 106 -12.46 24.29 3.97
CA LYS A 106 -13.23 25.02 2.96
C LYS A 106 -14.40 24.23 2.36
N SER A 107 -14.54 22.95 2.69
CA SER A 107 -15.59 22.08 2.14
C SER A 107 -16.93 22.14 2.91
N GLY A 108 -17.07 23.07 3.86
CA GLY A 108 -18.30 23.27 4.63
C GLY A 108 -18.52 22.25 5.76
N ILE A 109 -17.47 21.51 6.14
CA ILE A 109 -17.54 20.45 7.14
C ILE A 109 -17.33 21.06 8.55
N PRO A 110 -18.20 20.73 9.53
CA PRO A 110 -18.06 21.23 10.89
C PRO A 110 -16.67 20.91 11.46
N SER A 111 -16.09 21.83 12.23
CA SER A 111 -14.74 21.69 12.81
C SER A 111 -14.54 20.35 13.52
N GLN A 112 -15.54 19.89 14.28
CA GLN A 112 -15.53 18.61 14.99
C GLN A 112 -15.34 17.39 14.07
N GLN A 113 -15.78 17.47 12.81
CA GLN A 113 -15.71 16.37 11.84
C GLN A 113 -14.48 16.45 10.92
N GLN A 114 -13.74 17.57 10.92
CA GLN A 114 -12.60 17.77 10.02
C GLN A 114 -11.48 16.75 10.30
N THR A 115 -11.18 16.50 11.58
CA THR A 115 -10.18 15.50 11.99
C THR A 115 -10.59 14.09 11.56
N THR A 116 -11.86 13.72 11.76
CA THR A 116 -12.39 12.42 11.32
C THR A 116 -12.31 12.27 9.82
N ARG A 117 -12.59 13.33 9.05
CA ARG A 117 -12.45 13.30 7.60
C ARG A 117 -11.01 13.14 7.16
N LEU A 118 -10.08 13.92 7.75
CA LEU A 118 -8.66 13.79 7.47
C LEU A 118 -8.20 12.34 7.70
N ALA A 119 -8.53 11.76 8.86
CA ALA A 119 -8.18 10.37 9.17
C ALA A 119 -8.75 9.39 8.13
N ASN A 120 -10.02 9.54 7.74
CA ASN A 120 -10.63 8.72 6.70
C ASN A 120 -9.91 8.82 5.35
N LEU A 121 -9.47 10.02 4.95
CA LEU A 121 -8.74 10.23 3.70
C LEU A 121 -7.33 9.64 3.76
N LEU A 122 -6.64 9.77 4.90
CA LEU A 122 -5.31 9.18 5.10
C LEU A 122 -5.37 7.65 5.12
N MET A 123 -6.44 7.05 5.66
CA MET A 123 -6.65 5.59 5.59
C MET A 123 -6.80 5.08 4.15
N LEU A 124 -7.20 5.92 3.18
CA LEU A 124 -7.23 5.49 1.77
C LEU A 124 -5.82 5.17 1.25
N LEU A 125 -4.78 5.82 1.78
CA LEU A 125 -3.39 5.60 1.36
C LEU A 125 -2.95 4.16 1.62
N SER A 126 -3.32 3.58 2.78
CA SER A 126 -2.96 2.20 3.12
C SER A 126 -3.68 1.19 2.25
N HIS A 127 -4.97 1.39 1.98
CA HIS A 127 -5.72 0.54 1.05
C HIS A 127 -5.17 0.61 -0.37
N VAL A 128 -4.82 1.80 -0.85
CA VAL A 128 -4.19 1.98 -2.17
C VAL A 128 -2.85 1.24 -2.24
N ARG A 129 -2.01 1.35 -1.20
CA ARG A 129 -0.73 0.63 -1.13
C ARG A 129 -0.94 -0.88 -1.16
N HIS A 130 -1.89 -1.39 -0.38
CA HIS A 130 -2.19 -2.83 -0.36
C HIS A 130 -2.64 -3.36 -1.72
N ALA A 131 -3.61 -2.70 -2.36
CA ALA A 131 -4.08 -3.09 -3.68
C ALA A 131 -2.96 -2.98 -4.74
N SER A 132 -2.10 -1.96 -4.64
CA SER A 132 -0.94 -1.79 -5.52
C SER A 132 0.04 -2.94 -5.39
N ASN A 133 0.35 -3.38 -4.17
CA ASN A 133 1.26 -4.51 -3.93
C ASN A 133 0.70 -5.80 -4.52
N LYS A 134 -0.59 -6.09 -4.27
CA LYS A 134 -1.28 -7.24 -4.86
C LYS A 134 -1.32 -7.20 -6.38
N GLY A 135 -1.58 -6.03 -6.97
CA GLY A 135 -1.52 -5.84 -8.41
C GLY A 135 -0.13 -6.05 -9.00
N MET A 136 0.91 -5.61 -8.29
CA MET A 136 2.30 -5.79 -8.69
C MET A 136 2.70 -7.27 -8.66
N GLU A 137 2.37 -7.98 -7.59
CA GLU A 137 2.60 -9.43 -7.45
C GLU A 137 1.90 -10.22 -8.57
N HIS A 138 0.65 -9.88 -8.86
CA HIS A 138 -0.11 -10.50 -9.94
C HIS A 138 0.52 -10.24 -11.31
N LEU A 139 0.91 -8.99 -11.61
CA LEU A 139 1.57 -8.64 -12.86
C LEU A 139 2.92 -9.37 -13.02
N LEU A 140 3.69 -9.49 -11.93
CA LEU A 140 4.94 -10.26 -11.92
C LEU A 140 4.69 -11.73 -12.23
N SER A 141 3.65 -12.33 -11.62
CA SER A 141 3.26 -13.71 -11.89
C SER A 141 2.86 -13.92 -13.36
N MET A 142 2.05 -13.01 -13.93
CA MET A 142 1.63 -13.08 -15.33
C MET A 142 2.80 -12.94 -16.30
N LYS A 143 3.77 -12.06 -15.99
CA LYS A 143 5.04 -11.95 -16.73
C LYS A 143 5.81 -13.27 -16.69
N CYS A 144 6.01 -13.86 -15.50
CA CYS A 144 6.77 -15.11 -15.35
C CYS A 144 6.11 -16.30 -16.06
N LYS A 145 4.78 -16.33 -16.14
CA LYS A 145 4.01 -17.32 -16.91
C LYS A 145 3.97 -17.03 -18.42
N ASN A 146 4.57 -15.92 -18.88
CA ASN A 146 4.50 -15.43 -20.27
C ASN A 146 3.07 -15.26 -20.81
N VAL A 147 2.11 -14.94 -19.94
CA VAL A 147 0.68 -14.79 -20.31
C VAL A 147 0.43 -13.44 -20.98
N VAL A 148 1.18 -12.40 -20.59
CA VAL A 148 0.99 -11.03 -21.08
C VAL A 148 2.34 -10.46 -21.51
N PRO A 149 2.46 -9.85 -22.71
CA PRO A 149 3.64 -9.09 -23.08
C PRO A 149 3.72 -7.82 -22.24
N VAL A 150 4.86 -7.58 -21.61
CA VAL A 150 5.12 -6.38 -20.80
C VAL A 150 6.06 -5.46 -21.57
N TYR A 151 5.61 -4.26 -21.89
CA TYR A 151 6.42 -3.24 -22.57
C TYR A 151 7.60 -2.78 -21.71
N ASP A 152 8.68 -2.33 -22.36
CA ASP A 152 9.95 -1.97 -21.72
C ASP A 152 9.81 -1.02 -20.53
N LEU A 153 9.04 0.06 -20.67
CA LEU A 153 8.80 1.01 -19.57
C LEU A 153 8.07 0.35 -18.39
N LEU A 154 7.05 -0.46 -18.65
CA LEU A 154 6.31 -1.15 -17.59
C LEU A 154 7.17 -2.21 -16.91
N LEU A 155 8.03 -2.87 -17.69
CA LEU A 155 8.99 -3.86 -17.21
C LEU A 155 10.04 -3.20 -16.30
N GLU A 156 10.55 -2.04 -16.68
CA GLU A 156 11.49 -1.26 -15.87
C GLU A 156 10.86 -0.87 -14.52
N MET A 157 9.63 -0.35 -14.54
CA MET A 157 8.88 -0.01 -13.33
C MET A 157 8.63 -1.22 -12.42
N LEU A 158 8.33 -2.39 -13.01
CA LEU A 158 8.11 -3.64 -12.29
C LEU A 158 9.42 -4.14 -11.64
N ASN A 159 10.53 -4.13 -12.38
CA ASN A 159 11.84 -4.57 -11.89
C ASN A 159 12.39 -3.66 -10.77
N ALA A 160 12.14 -2.34 -10.84
CA ALA A 160 12.52 -1.40 -9.79
C ALA A 160 11.89 -1.74 -8.43
N HIS A 161 10.72 -2.38 -8.43
CA HIS A 161 10.06 -2.84 -7.21
C HIS A 161 10.69 -4.14 -6.67
N THR A 162 11.04 -5.10 -7.53
CA THR A 162 11.70 -6.36 -7.13
C THR A 162 13.07 -6.11 -6.49
N LEU A 163 13.87 -5.19 -7.04
CA LEU A 163 15.18 -4.82 -6.52
C LEU A 163 15.10 -4.20 -5.12
N ARG A 164 13.98 -3.55 -4.77
CA ARG A 164 13.73 -3.01 -3.42
C ARG A 164 13.38 -4.11 -2.41
N GLY A 165 12.60 -5.11 -2.82
CA GLY A 165 12.19 -6.22 -1.94
C GLY A 165 13.33 -7.16 -1.52
N GLN A 166 14.38 -7.30 -2.33
CA GLN A 166 15.53 -8.18 -2.01
C GLN A 166 16.60 -7.53 -1.11
N ARG A 167 16.51 -6.24 -0.81
CA ARG A 167 17.49 -5.49 0.01
C ARG A 167 17.09 -5.34 1.48
N LYS A 168 16.21 -6.22 2.00
CA LYS A 168 16.00 -6.33 3.45
C LYS A 168 17.31 -6.79 4.11
N PRO A 169 17.84 -6.11 5.13
CA PRO A 169 19.09 -6.54 5.77
C PRO A 169 18.93 -7.95 6.35
N PRO A 170 19.98 -8.80 6.33
CA PRO A 170 19.94 -10.07 7.02
C PRO A 170 19.64 -9.79 8.50
N VAL A 171 18.68 -10.50 9.05
CA VAL A 171 18.37 -10.48 10.49
C VAL A 171 19.63 -10.94 11.22
N THR A 172 20.36 -10.00 11.80
CA THR A 172 21.42 -10.31 12.76
C THR A 172 20.74 -10.86 14.01
N HIS A 173 20.78 -12.17 14.20
CA HIS A 173 20.50 -12.78 15.50
C HIS A 173 21.54 -12.25 16.50
N PRO A 174 21.14 -11.61 17.62
CA PRO A 174 22.05 -11.44 18.73
C PRO A 174 22.09 -12.75 19.53
N GLU A 175 23.27 -13.33 19.62
CA GLU A 175 23.62 -14.32 20.64
C GLU A 175 23.19 -13.83 22.04
N PHE A 176 22.41 -14.64 22.74
CA PHE A 176 22.39 -14.65 24.20
C PHE A 176 22.74 -16.08 24.64
N GLY A 177 23.76 -16.15 25.51
CA GLY A 177 24.40 -17.37 26.01
C GLY A 177 23.54 -18.25 26.91
N PRO A 178 24.11 -19.34 27.46
CA PRO A 178 23.35 -20.47 27.99
C PRO A 178 22.63 -20.12 29.29
N LEU A 179 21.35 -20.48 29.35
CA LEU A 179 20.52 -20.43 30.56
C LEU A 179 21.04 -21.42 31.60
N GLU A 180 21.29 -20.88 32.80
CA GLU A 180 21.55 -21.61 34.04
C GLU A 180 20.47 -22.65 34.31
N GLN A 181 20.92 -23.83 34.77
CA GLN A 181 20.07 -24.87 35.33
C GLN A 181 19.39 -24.33 36.59
N MET A 182 18.05 -24.30 36.59
CA MET A 182 17.27 -24.19 37.81
C MET A 182 16.50 -25.48 38.00
N GLU A 183 16.91 -26.21 39.03
CA GLU A 183 16.29 -27.43 39.54
C GLU A 183 14.81 -27.19 39.84
N THR A 184 13.97 -28.13 39.40
CA THR A 184 12.69 -28.39 40.06
C THR A 184 12.59 -29.90 40.19
N GLY A 185 12.86 -30.41 41.39
CA GLY A 185 12.36 -31.71 41.79
C GLY A 185 10.85 -31.61 41.90
N ASP A 186 10.13 -32.58 41.35
CA ASP A 186 9.36 -33.42 42.24
C ASP A 186 9.13 -34.83 41.68
N SER A 187 9.16 -35.72 42.64
CA SER A 187 9.06 -37.15 42.64
C SER A 187 7.83 -37.72 41.92
N LEU A 188 8.04 -38.72 41.07
CA LEU A 188 7.02 -39.72 40.75
C LEU A 188 7.59 -41.13 40.85
N GLN A 189 6.94 -41.84 41.75
CA GLN A 189 7.20 -43.16 42.30
C GLN A 189 6.51 -44.21 41.42
N ASN A 190 7.21 -45.30 41.10
CA ASN A 190 6.72 -46.69 40.91
C ASN A 190 7.89 -47.48 40.28
N GLY A 191 8.52 -48.46 40.94
CA GLY A 191 7.90 -49.68 41.45
C GLY A 191 8.13 -50.78 40.40
N ALA A 192 9.31 -51.39 40.36
CA ALA A 192 9.61 -52.70 40.94
C ALA A 192 9.27 -53.89 40.01
N ALA A 193 10.30 -54.63 39.61
CA ALA A 193 10.52 -56.05 39.91
C ALA A 193 11.10 -56.85 38.72
N GLN A 194 12.26 -57.46 39.03
CA GLN A 194 12.91 -58.65 38.46
C GLN A 194 13.49 -58.59 37.05
#